data_AF-A0A953UTT1-F1
#
_entry.id   AF-A0A953UTT1-F1
#
_cell.length_a   1.000
_cell.length_b   1.000
_cell.length_c   1.000
_cell.angle_alpha   90.00
_cell.angle_beta   90.00
_cell.angle_gamma   90.00
#
_symmetry.space_group_name_H-M   'P 1'
#
loop_
_entity.id
_entity.type
_entity.pdbx_description
1 polymer ?
#
loop_
_entity_poly.entity_id
_entity_poly.type
_entity_poly.pdbx_seq_one_letter_code
_entity_poly.pdbx_strand_id
1 'polypeptide(L)'
;MTFRISAEEHHSLTNACATEGARSVSDYARSAVLARMMIHRASNFSLGDDLATLGTRLEEIDQALQELSQTIARVMGKRSGKELSSETRRAQTELKQEAYK
;
A
#
# COMPACT_ATOMS: atom_id res chain seq x y z
N MET A 1 40.42 16.36 6.62
CA MET A 1 39.47 17.33 6.05
C MET A 1 39.55 18.59 6.88
N THR A 2 39.75 19.76 6.26
CA THR A 2 39.86 21.06 6.95
C THR A 2 38.84 22.00 6.34
N PHE A 3 38.07 22.70 7.16
CA PHE A 3 37.06 23.65 6.73
C PHE A 3 37.22 24.94 7.53
N ARG A 4 36.90 26.07 6.90
CA ARG A 4 37.01 27.39 7.53
C ARG A 4 35.66 27.71 8.14
N ILE A 5 35.67 28.11 9.40
CA ILE A 5 34.50 28.57 10.14
C ILE A 5 34.83 29.90 10.81
N SER A 6 33.80 30.71 11.04
CA SER A 6 33.92 31.91 11.84
C SER A 6 34.24 31.57 13.30
N ALA A 7 34.72 32.56 14.04
CA ALA A 7 35.00 32.40 15.47
C ALA A 7 33.73 32.06 16.28
N GLU A 8 32.58 32.60 15.88
CA GLU A 8 31.27 32.34 16.49
C GLU A 8 30.82 30.89 16.27
N GLU A 9 30.96 30.39 15.04
CA GLU A 9 30.64 29.00 14.71
C GLU A 9 31.59 28.03 15.42
N HIS A 10 32.87 28.36 15.53
CA HIS A 10 33.83 27.55 16.29
C HIS A 10 33.45 27.48 17.78
N HIS A 11 33.05 28.60 18.37
CA HIS A 11 32.59 28.63 19.76
C HIS A 11 31.35 27.75 19.94
N SER A 12 30.35 27.91 19.06
CA SER A 12 29.11 27.12 19.08
C SER A 12 29.39 25.63 18.91
N LEU A 13 30.30 25.27 18.01
CA LEU A 13 30.70 23.89 17.76
C LEU A 13 31.41 23.26 18.98
N THR A 14 32.27 24.03 19.63
CA THR A 14 32.98 23.59 20.84
C THR A 14 32.01 23.38 22.00
N ASN A 15 31.04 24.29 22.16
CA ASN A 15 30.01 24.17 23.19
C ASN A 15 29.10 22.96 22.95
N ALA A 16 28.69 22.72 21.70
CA ALA A 16 27.91 21.55 21.33
C ALA A 16 28.70 20.23 21.58
N CYS A 17 29.98 20.21 21.22
CA CYS A 17 30.88 19.08 21.51
C CYS A 17 30.98 18.77 23.01
N ALA A 18 31.10 19.80 23.86
CA ALA A 18 31.14 19.65 25.31
C ALA A 18 29.80 19.15 25.88
N THR A 19 28.69 19.66 25.34
CA THR A 19 27.33 19.32 25.78
C THR A 19 26.99 17.85 25.45
N GLU A 20 27.39 17.36 24.28
CA GLU A 20 27.19 15.97 23.89
C GLU A 20 28.23 15.00 24.48
N GLY A 21 29.23 15.50 25.22
CA GLY A 21 30.26 14.67 25.85
C GLY A 21 31.21 13.99 24.86
N ALA A 22 31.37 14.55 23.66
CA ALA A 22 32.25 14.00 22.64
C ALA A 22 33.73 14.18 23.03
N ARG A 23 34.58 13.22 22.66
CA ARG A 23 36.00 13.21 23.02
C ARG A 23 36.82 14.27 22.28
N SER A 24 36.31 14.78 21.17
CA SER A 24 36.89 15.88 20.41
C SER A 24 35.87 16.50 19.46
N VAL A 25 36.14 17.72 19.01
CA VAL A 25 35.33 18.40 17.99
C VAL A 25 35.26 17.60 16.69
N SER A 26 36.33 16.89 16.33
CA SER A 26 36.32 16.02 15.14
C SER A 26 35.42 14.80 15.29
N ASP A 27 35.34 14.24 16.51
CA ASP A 27 34.46 13.12 16.82
C ASP A 27 32.99 13.55 16.76
N TYR A 28 32.68 14.71 17.36
CA TYR A 28 31.36 15.36 17.25
C TYR A 28 30.99 15.69 15.79
N ALA A 29 31.91 16.28 15.02
CA ALA A 29 31.66 16.59 13.62
C ALA A 29 31.39 15.30 12.81
N ARG A 30 32.10 14.21 13.11
CA ARG A 30 31.89 12.91 12.47
C ARG A 30 30.49 12.37 12.79
N SER A 31 30.07 12.36 14.05
CA SER A 31 28.73 11.88 14.44
C SER A 31 27.63 12.73 13.82
N ALA A 32 27.77 14.05 13.85
CA ALA A 32 26.80 14.98 13.25
C ALA A 32 26.65 14.78 11.72
N VAL A 33 27.77 14.61 11.01
CA VAL A 33 27.75 14.32 9.57
C VAL A 33 27.10 12.97 9.29
N LEU A 34 27.45 11.92 10.04
CA LEU A 34 26.84 10.59 9.89
C LEU A 34 25.33 10.63 10.15
N ALA A 35 24.89 11.30 11.21
CA ALA A 35 23.47 11.47 11.52
C ALA A 35 22.75 12.20 10.38
N ARG A 36 23.33 13.28 9.84
CA ARG A 36 22.78 14.00 8.70
C ARG A 36 22.71 13.13 7.44
N MET A 37 23.72 12.31 7.18
CA MET A 37 23.72 11.35 6.07
C MET A 37 22.65 10.27 6.24
N MET A 38 22.43 9.77 7.46
CA MET A 38 21.37 8.79 7.73
C MET A 38 19.98 9.37 7.51
N ILE A 39 19.74 10.62 7.95
CA ILE A 39 18.46 11.31 7.73
C ILE A 39 18.20 11.50 6.23
N HIS A 40 19.22 11.94 5.47
CA HIS A 40 19.11 12.06 4.01
C HIS A 40 18.97 10.71 3.31
N ARG A 41 19.60 9.66 3.81
CA ARG A 41 19.43 8.31 3.25
C ARG A 41 18.04 7.74 3.55
N ALA A 42 17.46 8.05 4.71
CA ALA A 42 16.09 7.70 5.06
C ALA A 42 15.07 8.46 4.20
N SER A 43 15.31 9.74 3.86
CA SER A 43 14.48 10.44 2.87
C SER A 43 14.64 9.92 1.44
N ASN A 44 15.70 9.16 1.18
CA ASN A 44 15.95 8.50 -0.10
C ASN A 44 15.40 7.06 -0.15
N PHE A 45 14.81 6.55 0.94
CA PHE A 45 13.85 5.44 0.81
C PHE A 45 12.65 6.04 0.08
N SER A 46 12.56 5.73 -1.19
CA SER A 46 11.76 6.47 -2.16
C SER A 46 10.29 6.33 -1.79
N LEU A 47 9.61 7.46 -1.60
CA LEU A 47 8.14 7.51 -1.58
C LEU A 47 7.54 6.74 -2.77
N GLY A 48 8.25 6.67 -3.90
CA GLY A 48 7.87 5.86 -5.05
C GLY A 48 7.88 4.35 -4.79
N ASP A 49 8.84 3.84 -3.99
CA ASP A 49 8.90 2.42 -3.63
C ASP A 49 7.77 2.06 -2.65
N ASP A 50 7.47 2.96 -1.72
CA ASP A 50 6.33 2.81 -0.80
C ASP A 50 4.99 2.90 -1.53
N LEU A 51 4.85 3.81 -2.49
CA LEU A 51 3.65 3.92 -3.34
C LEU A 51 3.49 2.74 -4.29
N ALA A 52 4.58 2.21 -4.84
CA ALA A 52 4.55 0.99 -5.65
C ALA A 52 4.12 -0.20 -4.80
N THR A 53 4.68 -0.34 -3.59
CA THR A 53 4.27 -1.37 -2.63
C THR A 53 2.79 -1.22 -2.26
N LEU A 54 2.33 0.00 -1.99
CA LEU A 54 0.92 0.27 -1.70
C LEU A 54 0.01 -0.09 -2.89
N GLY A 55 0.43 0.23 -4.12
CA GLY A 55 -0.27 -0.14 -5.34
C GLY A 55 -0.47 -1.65 -5.45
N THR A 56 0.61 -2.43 -5.26
CA THR A 56 0.52 -3.90 -5.29
C THR A 56 -0.42 -4.46 -4.23
N ARG A 57 -0.41 -3.90 -3.00
CA ARG A 57 -1.33 -4.35 -1.93
C ARG A 57 -2.78 -4.00 -2.23
N LEU A 58 -3.05 -2.87 -2.87
CA LEU A 58 -4.41 -2.51 -3.29
C LEU A 58 -4.93 -3.43 -4.41
N GLU A 59 -4.06 -3.82 -5.36
CA GLU A 59 -4.42 -4.80 -6.39
C GLU A 59 -4.74 -6.17 -5.79
N GLU A 60 -3.94 -6.65 -4.82
CA GLU A 60 -4.22 -7.89 -4.09
C GLU A 60 -5.58 -7.85 -3.38
N ILE A 61 -5.92 -6.71 -2.75
CA ILE A 61 -7.21 -6.52 -2.08
C ILE A 61 -8.35 -6.51 -3.09
N ASP A 62 -8.22 -5.81 -4.22
CA ASP A 62 -9.25 -5.78 -5.25
C ASP A 62 -9.53 -7.19 -5.81
N GLN A 63 -8.46 -7.95 -6.07
CA GLN A 63 -8.57 -9.34 -6.53
C GLN A 63 -9.31 -10.21 -5.49
N ALA A 64 -8.95 -10.11 -4.22
CA ALA A 64 -9.62 -10.85 -3.15
C ALA A 64 -11.11 -10.46 -3.01
N LEU A 65 -11.44 -9.17 -3.18
CA LEU A 65 -12.82 -8.69 -3.17
C LEU A 65 -13.63 -9.23 -4.36
N GLN A 66 -13.04 -9.28 -5.56
CA GLN A 66 -13.68 -9.88 -6.73
C GLN A 66 -13.96 -11.37 -6.55
N GLU A 67 -13.01 -12.12 -6.01
CA GLU A 67 -13.16 -13.54 -5.71
C GLU A 67 -14.25 -13.80 -4.66
N LEU A 68 -14.29 -12.97 -3.62
CA LEU A 68 -15.34 -13.01 -2.60
C LEU A 68 -16.71 -12.70 -3.21
N SER A 69 -16.80 -11.66 -4.05
CA SER A 69 -18.03 -11.29 -4.78
C SER A 69 -18.54 -12.44 -5.66
N GLN A 70 -17.65 -13.09 -6.40
CA GLN A 70 -18.01 -14.26 -7.23
C GLN A 70 -18.48 -15.44 -6.38
N THR A 71 -17.83 -15.67 -5.24
CA THR A 71 -18.22 -16.71 -4.28
C THR A 71 -19.60 -16.43 -3.70
N ILE A 72 -19.86 -15.19 -3.28
CA ILE A 72 -21.16 -14.74 -2.80
C ILE A 72 -22.22 -14.91 -3.90
N ALA A 73 -21.93 -14.51 -5.15
CA ALA A 73 -22.84 -14.69 -6.28
C ALA A 73 -23.13 -16.17 -6.59
N ARG A 74 -22.14 -17.05 -6.38
CA ARG A 74 -22.29 -18.50 -6.55
C ARG A 74 -23.13 -19.10 -5.42
N VAL A 75 -22.92 -18.68 -4.18
CA VAL A 75 -23.64 -19.16 -2.98
C VAL A 75 -25.08 -18.65 -2.95
N MET A 76 -25.31 -17.39 -3.30
CA MET A 76 -26.66 -16.82 -3.40
C MET A 76 -27.43 -17.35 -4.61
N GLY A 77 -26.74 -18.08 -5.50
CA GLY A 77 -27.26 -18.55 -6.77
C GLY A 77 -27.57 -17.38 -7.69
N LYS A 78 -27.13 -17.47 -8.95
CA LYS A 78 -27.98 -16.94 -10.01
C LYS A 78 -29.33 -17.62 -9.83
N ARG A 79 -30.31 -16.91 -9.26
CA ARG A 79 -31.72 -17.35 -9.28
C ARG A 79 -31.96 -17.91 -10.68
N SER A 80 -32.28 -19.19 -10.69
CA SER A 80 -32.31 -20.07 -11.83
C SER A 80 -33.28 -19.55 -12.90
N GLY A 81 -32.81 -18.65 -13.77
CA GLY A 81 -33.52 -18.26 -14.99
C GLY A 81 -33.68 -19.43 -15.99
N LYS A 82 -33.17 -20.62 -15.66
CA LYS A 82 -33.37 -21.85 -16.43
C LYS A 82 -34.55 -22.70 -15.95
N GLU A 83 -34.96 -22.63 -14.68
CA GLU A 83 -36.07 -23.48 -14.18
C GLU A 83 -37.44 -22.92 -14.57
N LEU A 84 -37.62 -21.59 -14.48
CA LEU A 84 -38.83 -20.91 -14.96
C LEU A 84 -39.05 -21.08 -16.48
N SER A 85 -37.98 -21.23 -17.26
CA SER A 85 -38.05 -21.46 -18.70
C SER A 85 -38.50 -22.88 -19.07
N SER A 86 -38.22 -23.89 -18.23
CA SER A 86 -38.65 -25.26 -18.49
C SER A 86 -40.09 -25.52 -18.07
N GLU A 87 -40.54 -24.93 -16.96
CA GLU A 87 -41.94 -25.04 -16.51
C GLU A 87 -42.90 -24.26 -17.42
N THR A 88 -42.52 -23.05 -17.83
CA THR A 88 -43.35 -22.25 -18.75
C THR A 88 -43.47 -22.89 -20.14
N ARG A 89 -42.43 -23.61 -20.61
CA ARG A 89 -42.50 -24.36 -21.87
C ARG A 89 -43.37 -25.62 -21.79
N ARG A 90 -43.42 -26.29 -20.62
CA ARG A 90 -44.30 -27.44 -20.38
C ARG A 90 -45.77 -27.01 -20.30
N ALA A 91 -46.06 -25.93 -19.56
CA ALA A 91 -47.42 -25.36 -19.51
C ALA A 91 -47.91 -24.86 -20.89
N GLN A 92 -47.02 -24.30 -21.71
CA GLN A 92 -47.37 -23.87 -23.08
C GLN A 92 -47.57 -25.02 -24.07
N THR A 93 -47.04 -26.22 -23.81
CA THR A 93 -47.26 -27.39 -24.66
C THR A 93 -48.57 -28.09 -24.33
N GLU A 94 -48.97 -28.11 -23.06
CA GLU A 94 -50.25 -28.69 -22.62
C GLU A 94 -51.46 -27.86 -23.10
N LEU A 95 -51.40 -26.53 -22.99
CA LEU A 95 -52.48 -25.64 -23.48
C LEU A 95 -52.71 -25.73 -25.00
N LYS A 96 -51.68 -26.07 -25.77
CA LYS A 96 -51.80 -26.24 -27.23
C LYS A 96 -52.42 -27.57 -27.63
N GLN A 97 -52.34 -28.60 -26.78
CA GLN A 97 -52.92 -29.91 -27.05
C GLN A 97 -54.41 -29.98 -26.67
N GLU A 98 -54.85 -29.19 -25.70
CA GLU A 98 -56.26 -29.09 -25.31
C GLU A 98 -57.11 -28.27 -26.31
N ALA A 99 -56.50 -27.32 -27.02
CA ALA A 99 -57.17 -26.52 -28.04
C ALA A 99 -57.38 -27.24 -29.39
N TYR A 100 -56.94 -28.50 -29.52
CA TYR A 100 -57.03 -29.29 -30.76
C TYR A 100 -57.83 -30.60 -30.59
N LYS A 101 -58.58 -30.74 -29.50
CA LYS A 101 -59.62 -31.76 -29.31
C LYS A 101 -60.99 -31.13 -29.37
#